data_AF-A0A9N9PE77-F1
#
_entry.id   AF-A0A9N9PE77-F1
#
_cell.length_a   1.000
_cell.length_b   1.000
_cell.length_c   1.000
_cell.angle_alpha   90.00
_cell.angle_beta   90.00
_cell.angle_gamma   90.00
#
_symmetry.space_group_name_H-M   'P 1'
#
loop_
_entity.id
_entity.type
_entity.pdbx_description
1 polymer ?
#
loop_
_entity_poly.entity_id
_entity_poly.type
_entity_poly.pdbx_seq_one_letter_code
_entity_poly.pdbx_strand_id
1 'polypeptide(L)'
;MTPPRKKYIFHVARTWDGKFKYPRCHFCFSKYNKLEKHVQEIHIVTKRGLSFRRQALYEKDHDNVSFKVKICSELDDITRKLKSAKEKYLLLLECGLPISNDFCRCFNSILELKQSFEGFNQRQINQTELILYGKVATVKERAAAIIKNLQDEVTKLSIKIINNNKIIELLKKDHEALLENNDDYYNLKLNEEIEDHTKQ
;
A
#
# COMPACT_ATOMS: atom_id res chain seq x y z
N MET A 1 20.02 -57.52 30.67
CA MET A 1 19.92 -56.06 30.41
C MET A 1 19.07 -55.84 29.17
N THR A 2 17.89 -55.25 29.33
CA THR A 2 16.99 -54.88 28.22
C THR A 2 17.46 -53.56 27.58
N PRO A 3 17.46 -53.42 26.24
CA PRO A 3 17.97 -52.21 25.62
C PRO A 3 17.04 -51.01 25.92
N PRO A 4 17.58 -49.79 26.05
CA PRO A 4 16.79 -48.63 26.42
C PRO A 4 15.76 -48.35 25.33
N ARG A 5 14.48 -48.32 25.72
CA ARG A 5 13.37 -47.91 24.86
C ARG A 5 13.55 -46.44 24.48
N LYS A 6 14.13 -46.17 23.32
CA LYS A 6 14.11 -44.85 22.71
C LYS A 6 12.64 -44.43 22.57
N LYS A 7 12.22 -43.40 23.30
CA LYS A 7 10.92 -42.74 23.13
C LYS A 7 10.84 -42.23 21.69
N TYR A 8 10.06 -42.90 20.85
CA TYR A 8 9.87 -42.50 19.45
C TYR A 8 8.98 -41.26 19.41
N ILE A 9 9.56 -40.14 19.00
CA ILE A 9 8.92 -38.80 18.94
C ILE A 9 7.93 -38.69 17.75
N PHE A 10 7.79 -39.73 16.93
CA PHE A 10 6.88 -39.70 15.78
C PHE A 10 6.07 -41.00 15.72
N HIS A 11 4.78 -40.88 15.42
CA HIS A 11 3.78 -41.94 15.27
C HIS A 11 4.09 -42.92 14.12
N VAL A 12 5.29 -43.50 14.10
CA VAL A 12 5.71 -44.48 13.09
C VAL A 12 5.26 -45.85 13.56
N ALA A 13 4.21 -46.37 12.93
CA ALA A 13 3.75 -47.72 13.19
C ALA A 13 4.70 -48.73 12.51
N ARG A 14 5.01 -49.83 13.20
CA ARG A 14 5.62 -50.99 12.56
C ARG A 14 4.52 -51.86 11.95
N THR A 15 4.70 -52.26 10.71
CA THR A 15 3.88 -53.30 10.08
C THR A 15 4.24 -54.66 10.65
N TRP A 16 3.37 -55.65 10.45
CA TRP A 16 3.54 -57.00 11.02
C TRP A 16 4.79 -57.71 10.49
N ASP A 17 5.30 -57.29 9.33
CA ASP A 17 6.57 -57.73 8.71
C ASP A 17 7.80 -56.88 9.14
N GLY A 18 7.67 -56.02 10.15
CA GLY A 18 8.78 -55.26 10.75
C GLY A 18 9.21 -54.00 9.98
N LYS A 19 8.53 -53.62 8.89
CA LYS A 19 8.80 -52.37 8.14
C LYS A 19 8.20 -51.16 8.86
N PHE A 20 8.73 -49.98 8.56
CA PHE A 20 8.26 -48.71 9.10
C PHE A 20 7.19 -48.08 8.20
N LYS A 21 6.07 -47.62 8.77
CA LYS A 21 4.96 -47.01 8.04
C LYS A 21 4.54 -45.69 8.66
N TYR A 22 4.36 -44.68 7.81
CA TYR A 22 3.75 -43.41 8.22
C TYR A 22 2.21 -43.53 8.21
N PRO A 23 1.49 -42.95 9.21
CA PRO A 23 0.04 -43.00 9.24
C PRO A 23 -0.57 -42.41 7.97
N ARG A 24 -1.55 -43.12 7.38
CA ARG A 24 -2.23 -42.73 6.12
C ARG A 24 -1.35 -42.67 4.86
N CYS A 25 -0.10 -43.15 4.94
CA CYS A 25 0.73 -43.37 3.75
C CYS A 25 0.57 -44.80 3.22
N HIS A 26 0.51 -44.98 1.91
CA HIS A 26 0.46 -46.30 1.26
C HIS A 26 1.83 -47.00 1.22
N PHE A 27 2.93 -46.26 1.41
CA PHE A 27 4.29 -46.79 1.34
C PHE A 27 4.77 -47.35 2.69
N CYS A 28 5.54 -48.45 2.61
CA CYS A 28 6.21 -49.09 3.75
C CYS A 28 7.72 -49.11 3.50
N PHE A 29 8.53 -48.80 4.51
CA PHE A 29 9.97 -48.62 4.37
C PHE A 29 10.76 -49.63 5.21
N SER A 30 11.74 -50.28 4.60
CA SER A 30 12.59 -51.27 5.29
C SER A 30 13.65 -50.65 6.21
N LYS A 31 13.96 -49.36 6.05
CA LYS A 31 14.95 -48.62 6.86
C LYS A 31 14.37 -47.29 7.33
N TYR A 32 14.69 -46.89 8.56
CA TYR A 32 14.22 -45.64 9.16
C TYR A 32 14.61 -44.40 8.33
N ASN A 33 15.86 -44.30 7.87
CA ASN A 33 16.32 -43.14 7.08
C ASN A 33 15.54 -42.95 5.76
N LYS A 34 14.99 -44.03 5.18
CA LYS A 34 14.14 -43.93 3.98
C LYS A 34 12.76 -43.36 4.32
N LEU A 35 12.20 -43.77 5.46
CA LEU A 35 10.97 -43.19 5.98
C LEU A 35 11.16 -41.70 6.33
N GLU A 36 12.27 -41.36 6.98
CA GLU A 36 12.58 -39.97 7.36
C GLU A 36 12.64 -39.05 6.13
N LYS A 37 13.35 -39.45 5.08
CA LYS A 37 13.38 -38.72 3.80
C LYS A 37 11.99 -38.56 3.19
N HIS A 38 11.20 -39.63 3.18
CA HIS A 38 9.85 -39.59 2.65
C HIS A 38 8.93 -38.63 3.42
N VAL A 39 9.02 -38.60 4.75
CA VAL A 39 8.27 -37.66 5.59
C VAL A 39 8.71 -36.22 5.32
N GLN A 40 10.01 -35.97 5.14
CA GLN A 40 10.52 -34.65 4.76
C GLN A 40 10.00 -34.21 3.38
N GLU A 41 9.96 -35.11 2.40
CA GLU A 41 9.40 -34.84 1.07
C GLU A 41 7.92 -34.48 1.14
N ILE A 42 7.11 -35.26 1.86
CA ILE A 42 5.68 -34.96 2.08
C ILE A 42 5.54 -33.58 2.74
N HIS A 43 6.34 -33.28 3.77
CA HIS A 43 6.28 -32.00 4.46
C HIS A 43 6.61 -30.83 3.51
N ILE A 44 7.67 -30.95 2.70
CA ILE A 44 8.07 -29.93 1.73
C ILE A 44 6.99 -29.72 0.67
N VAL A 45 6.44 -30.79 0.10
CA VAL A 45 5.38 -30.73 -0.92
C VAL A 45 4.11 -30.12 -0.34
N THR A 46 3.73 -30.52 0.88
CA THR A 46 2.55 -29.97 1.57
C THR A 46 2.73 -28.48 1.87
N LYS A 47 3.90 -28.09 2.38
CA LYS A 47 4.24 -26.70 2.68
C LYS A 47 4.23 -25.84 1.41
N ARG A 48 4.76 -26.34 0.29
CA ARG A 48 4.69 -25.67 -1.02
C ARG A 48 3.24 -25.55 -1.51
N GLY A 49 2.45 -26.62 -1.45
CA GLY A 49 1.04 -26.62 -1.84
C GLY A 49 0.19 -25.62 -1.04
N LEU A 50 0.43 -25.52 0.27
CA LEU A 50 -0.21 -24.52 1.13
C LEU A 50 0.22 -23.10 0.78
N SER A 51 1.48 -22.88 0.42
CA SER A 51 1.99 -21.58 -0.04
C SER A 51 1.31 -21.13 -1.33
N PHE A 52 1.16 -22.02 -2.30
CA PHE A 52 0.44 -21.73 -3.56
C PHE A 52 -1.05 -21.47 -3.32
N ARG A 53 -1.72 -22.25 -2.46
CA ARG A 53 -3.11 -22.00 -2.06
C ARG A 53 -3.28 -20.64 -1.41
N ARG A 54 -2.34 -20.27 -0.54
CA ARG A 54 -2.33 -18.95 0.10
C ARG A 54 -2.21 -17.84 -0.96
N GLN A 55 -1.27 -17.94 -1.90
CA GLN A 55 -1.14 -16.99 -3.00
C GLN A 55 -2.42 -16.88 -3.86
N ALA A 56 -3.03 -18.00 -4.24
CA ALA A 56 -4.26 -18.01 -5.05
C ALA A 56 -5.49 -17.43 -4.33
N LEU A 57 -5.52 -17.47 -2.98
CA LEU A 57 -6.57 -16.85 -2.18
C LEU A 57 -6.35 -15.34 -2.01
N TYR A 58 -5.08 -14.88 -1.93
CA TYR A 58 -4.75 -13.44 -1.94
C TYR A 58 -5.10 -12.75 -3.26
N GLU A 59 -5.10 -13.47 -4.39
CA GLU A 59 -5.51 -12.92 -5.70
C GLU A 59 -7.04 -12.80 -5.87
N LYS A 60 -7.85 -13.46 -5.02
CA LYS A 60 -9.32 -13.46 -5.13
C LYS A 60 -10.03 -12.53 -4.16
N ASP A 61 -9.43 -12.20 -3.02
CA ASP A 61 -10.01 -11.31 -2.03
C ASP A 61 -9.22 -9.99 -1.96
N HIS A 62 -9.73 -8.95 -2.60
CA HIS A 62 -9.20 -7.58 -2.50
C HIS A 62 -9.39 -6.94 -1.10
N ASP A 63 -10.08 -7.63 -0.18
CA ASP A 63 -10.33 -7.17 1.20
C ASP A 63 -9.47 -7.91 2.23
N ASN A 64 -8.20 -7.51 2.33
CA ASN A 64 -7.26 -7.97 3.36
C ASN A 64 -7.80 -7.83 4.80
N VAL A 65 -8.71 -6.87 5.04
CA VAL A 65 -9.34 -6.64 6.35
C VAL A 65 -10.27 -7.80 6.71
N SER A 66 -11.03 -8.34 5.75
CA SER A 66 -11.95 -9.46 5.94
C SER A 66 -11.22 -10.75 6.32
N PHE A 67 -10.11 -11.04 5.63
CA PHE A 67 -9.30 -12.23 5.88
C PHE A 67 -8.67 -12.24 7.29
N LYS A 68 -8.15 -11.08 7.74
CA LYS A 68 -7.55 -10.95 9.08
C LYS A 68 -8.58 -11.17 10.19
N VAL A 69 -9.75 -10.54 10.06
CA VAL A 69 -10.85 -10.72 11.03
C VAL A 69 -11.26 -12.19 11.12
N LYS A 70 -11.34 -12.87 9.97
CA LYS A 70 -11.68 -14.29 9.90
C LYS A 70 -10.64 -15.19 10.57
N ILE A 71 -9.36 -15.01 10.27
CA ILE A 71 -8.26 -15.79 10.88
C ILE A 71 -8.15 -15.52 12.39
N CYS A 72 -8.29 -14.27 12.83
CA CYS A 72 -8.28 -13.93 14.26
C CYS A 72 -9.44 -14.60 14.99
N SER A 73 -10.64 -14.59 14.41
CA SER A 73 -11.82 -15.27 14.96
C SER A 73 -11.62 -16.78 15.06
N GLU A 74 -11.04 -17.42 14.04
CA GLU A 74 -10.71 -18.85 14.07
C GLU A 74 -9.69 -19.19 15.17
N LEU A 75 -8.67 -18.35 15.38
CA LEU A 75 -7.69 -18.52 16.46
C LEU A 75 -8.32 -18.34 17.86
N ASP A 76 -9.29 -17.43 18.01
CA ASP A 76 -10.04 -17.28 19.25
C ASP A 76 -10.93 -18.48 19.56
N ASP A 77 -11.57 -19.05 18.54
CA ASP A 77 -12.35 -20.28 18.67
C ASP A 77 -11.46 -21.47 19.09
N ILE A 78 -10.28 -21.61 18.49
CA ILE A 78 -9.31 -22.64 18.86
C ILE A 78 -8.84 -22.44 20.31
N THR A 79 -8.56 -21.19 20.71
CA THR A 79 -8.16 -20.85 22.08
C THR A 79 -9.25 -21.22 23.08
N ARG A 80 -10.52 -20.94 22.76
CA ARG A 80 -11.67 -21.29 23.61
C ARG A 80 -11.83 -22.80 23.76
N LYS A 81 -11.70 -23.55 22.66
CA LYS A 81 -11.73 -25.02 22.66
C LYS A 81 -10.60 -25.61 23.49
N LEU A 82 -9.39 -25.04 23.39
CA LEU A 82 -8.24 -25.45 24.20
C LEU A 82 -8.46 -25.18 25.70
N LYS A 83 -9.06 -24.05 26.07
CA LYS A 83 -9.41 -23.76 27.47
C LYS A 83 -10.40 -24.77 28.03
N SER A 84 -11.49 -25.03 27.31
CA SER A 84 -12.49 -26.03 27.71
C SER A 84 -11.89 -27.45 27.78
N ALA A 85 -10.98 -27.80 26.87
CA ALA A 85 -10.27 -29.08 26.93
C ALA A 85 -9.36 -29.14 28.17
N LYS A 86 -8.59 -28.09 28.46
CA LYS A 86 -7.72 -28.02 29.66
C LYS A 86 -8.53 -28.24 30.94
N GLU A 87 -9.70 -27.61 31.05
CA GLU A 87 -10.60 -27.78 32.19
C GLU A 87 -11.11 -29.23 32.31
N LYS A 88 -11.48 -29.87 31.20
CA LYS A 88 -11.90 -31.29 31.20
C LYS A 88 -10.79 -32.26 31.62
N TYR A 89 -9.53 -31.90 31.40
CA TYR A 89 -8.38 -32.71 31.75
C TYR A 89 -7.71 -32.29 33.07
N LEU A 90 -8.36 -31.46 33.89
CA LEU A 90 -7.88 -31.06 35.24
C LEU A 90 -7.52 -32.25 36.12
N LEU A 91 -8.33 -33.31 36.11
CA LEU A 91 -8.06 -34.53 36.90
C LEU A 91 -6.76 -35.23 36.48
N LEU A 92 -6.40 -35.20 35.20
CA LEU A 92 -5.13 -35.76 34.71
C LEU A 92 -3.93 -34.88 35.04
N LEU A 93 -4.15 -33.56 35.16
CA LEU A 93 -3.14 -32.59 35.61
C LEU A 93 -2.79 -32.80 37.09
N GLU A 94 -3.79 -33.11 37.92
CA GLU A 94 -3.62 -33.44 39.35
C GLU A 94 -2.86 -34.76 39.58
N CYS A 95 -2.93 -35.70 38.64
CA CYS A 95 -2.14 -36.94 38.66
C CYS A 95 -0.67 -36.76 38.21
N GLY A 96 -0.18 -35.53 38.02
CA GLY A 96 1.21 -35.24 37.70
C GLY A 96 1.62 -35.52 36.24
N LEU A 97 0.65 -35.70 35.33
CA LEU A 97 0.96 -35.86 33.91
C LEU A 97 1.37 -34.51 33.29
N PRO A 98 2.41 -34.47 32.43
CA PRO A 98 2.97 -33.24 31.88
C PRO A 98 2.10 -32.57 30.79
N ILE A 99 0.80 -32.90 30.74
CA ILE A 99 -0.17 -32.36 29.78
C ILE A 99 -0.33 -30.84 29.94
N SER A 100 -0.04 -30.30 31.14
CA SER A 100 -0.07 -28.85 31.42
C SER A 100 0.86 -28.06 30.53
N ASN A 101 2.09 -28.57 30.34
CA ASN A 101 3.11 -27.90 29.54
C ASN A 101 2.75 -27.87 28.06
N ASP A 102 2.08 -28.92 27.57
CA ASP A 102 1.64 -28.99 26.18
C ASP A 102 0.50 -27.99 25.91
N PHE A 103 -0.46 -27.85 26.84
CA PHE A 103 -1.47 -26.79 26.74
C PHE A 103 -0.84 -25.39 26.77
N CYS A 104 0.11 -25.13 27.68
CA CYS A 104 0.81 -23.85 27.74
C CYS A 104 1.58 -23.54 26.44
N ARG A 105 2.27 -24.52 25.85
CA ARG A 105 2.94 -24.37 24.55
C ARG A 105 1.96 -24.03 23.43
N CYS A 106 0.82 -24.71 23.38
CA CYS A 106 -0.22 -24.42 22.39
C CYS A 106 -0.77 -23.00 22.53
N PHE A 107 -1.06 -22.55 23.76
CA PHE A 107 -1.51 -21.19 24.00
C PHE A 107 -0.48 -20.14 23.57
N ASN A 108 0.78 -20.31 23.97
CA ASN A 108 1.85 -19.38 23.62
C ASN A 108 2.06 -19.32 22.09
N SER A 109 2.02 -20.46 21.41
CA SER A 109 2.17 -20.51 19.95
C SER A 109 1.04 -19.77 19.22
N ILE A 110 -0.21 -19.88 19.70
CA ILE A 110 -1.34 -19.13 19.13
C ILE A 110 -1.17 -17.62 19.38
N LEU A 111 -0.69 -17.24 20.57
CA LEU A 111 -0.47 -15.85 20.95
C LEU A 111 0.64 -15.19 20.10
N GLU A 112 1.76 -15.88 19.91
CA GLU A 112 2.85 -15.46 19.02
C GLU A 112 2.37 -15.32 17.58
N LEU A 113 1.52 -16.25 17.11
CA LEU A 113 0.93 -16.18 15.78
C LEU A 113 0.10 -14.90 15.63
N LYS A 114 -0.76 -14.58 16.61
CA LYS A 114 -1.57 -13.35 16.61
C LYS A 114 -0.70 -12.09 16.57
N GLN A 115 0.34 -12.02 17.41
CA GLN A 115 1.27 -10.89 17.42
C GLN A 115 2.02 -10.73 16.09
N SER A 116 2.39 -11.85 15.44
CA SER A 116 3.05 -11.81 14.13
C SER A 116 2.17 -11.21 13.03
N PHE A 117 0.85 -11.48 13.06
CA PHE A 117 -0.11 -10.89 12.12
C PHE A 117 -0.29 -9.39 12.36
N GLU A 118 -0.25 -8.96 13.62
CA GLU A 118 -0.34 -7.54 13.97
C GLU A 118 0.90 -6.76 13.53
N GLY A 119 2.11 -7.31 13.78
CA GLY A 119 3.37 -6.72 13.32
C GLY A 119 3.52 -6.68 11.79
N PHE A 120 3.00 -7.67 11.07
CA PHE A 120 2.95 -7.66 9.61
C PHE A 120 2.08 -6.51 9.07
N ASN A 121 0.91 -6.29 9.68
CA ASN A 121 0.00 -5.22 9.30
C ASN A 121 0.62 -3.83 9.51
N GLN A 122 1.30 -3.62 10.65
CA GLN A 122 1.96 -2.33 10.91
C GLN A 122 3.04 -2.03 9.87
N ARG A 123 3.81 -3.03 9.44
CA ARG A 123 4.81 -2.85 8.38
C ARG A 123 4.18 -2.48 7.04
N GLN A 124 3.05 -3.08 6.68
CA GLN A 124 2.32 -2.75 5.44
C GLN A 124 1.70 -1.35 5.50
N ILE A 125 1.13 -0.95 6.63
CA ILE A 125 0.62 0.41 6.85
C ILE A 125 1.75 1.41 6.69
N ASN A 126 2.87 1.22 7.39
CA ASN A 126 4.02 2.13 7.32
C ASN A 126 4.58 2.25 5.89
N GLN A 127 4.64 1.15 5.14
CA GLN A 127 5.08 1.17 3.73
C GLN A 127 4.10 1.95 2.84
N THR A 128 2.80 1.77 3.06
CA THR A 128 1.75 2.46 2.31
C THR A 128 1.76 3.96 2.60
N GLU A 129 1.92 4.34 3.86
CA GLU A 129 2.09 5.74 4.27
C GLU A 129 3.30 6.37 3.59
N LEU A 130 4.46 5.69 3.57
CA LEU A 130 5.68 6.18 2.91
C LEU A 130 5.46 6.43 1.41
N ILE A 131 4.77 5.52 0.72
CA ILE A 131 4.42 5.68 -0.70
C ILE A 131 3.47 6.87 -0.89
N LEU A 132 2.46 7.00 -0.03
CA LEU A 132 1.50 8.11 -0.08
C LEU A 132 2.19 9.46 0.15
N TYR A 133 3.09 9.56 1.14
CA TYR A 133 3.89 10.76 1.38
C TYR A 133 4.74 11.12 0.16
N GLY A 134 5.39 10.13 -0.47
CA GLY A 134 6.15 10.34 -1.71
C GLY A 134 5.28 10.88 -2.85
N LYS A 135 4.09 10.30 -3.05
CA LYS A 135 3.13 10.78 -4.07
C LYS A 135 2.68 12.21 -3.79
N VAL A 136 2.31 12.52 -2.56
CA VAL A 136 1.88 13.88 -2.15
C VAL A 136 3.01 14.88 -2.38
N ALA A 137 4.26 14.54 -2.06
CA ALA A 137 5.42 15.39 -2.31
C ALA A 137 5.58 15.70 -3.81
N THR A 138 5.55 14.67 -4.67
CA THR A 138 5.62 14.88 -6.13
C THR A 138 4.46 15.71 -6.68
N VAL A 139 3.24 15.55 -6.15
CA VAL A 139 2.10 16.39 -6.57
C VAL A 139 2.29 17.83 -6.13
N LYS A 140 2.78 18.07 -4.90
CA LYS A 140 3.10 19.42 -4.42
C LYS A 140 4.17 20.10 -5.27
N GLU A 141 5.24 19.38 -5.63
CA GLU A 141 6.30 19.90 -6.50
C GLU A 141 5.77 20.27 -7.89
N ARG A 142 4.94 19.40 -8.49
CA ARG A 142 4.30 19.70 -9.78
C ARG A 142 3.39 20.91 -9.71
N ALA A 143 2.57 21.00 -8.65
CA ALA A 143 1.69 22.15 -8.44
C ALA A 143 2.49 23.45 -8.27
N ALA A 144 3.57 23.43 -7.50
CA ALA A 144 4.45 24.57 -7.32
C ALA A 144 5.09 25.03 -8.64
N ALA A 145 5.54 24.08 -9.48
CA ALA A 145 6.07 24.38 -10.81
C ALA A 145 5.02 25.04 -11.72
N ILE A 146 3.79 24.53 -11.72
CA ILE A 146 2.67 25.12 -12.49
C ILE A 146 2.37 26.54 -12.01
N ILE A 147 2.28 26.75 -10.69
CA ILE A 147 2.01 28.07 -10.10
C ILE A 147 3.10 29.07 -10.52
N LYS A 148 4.37 28.67 -10.46
CA LYS A 148 5.48 29.52 -10.89
C LYS A 148 5.38 29.90 -12.37
N ASN A 149 5.10 28.93 -13.25
CA ASN A 149 4.94 29.19 -14.68
C ASN A 149 3.78 30.17 -14.95
N LEU A 150 2.66 30.01 -14.25
CA LEU A 150 1.52 30.93 -14.36
C LEU A 150 1.87 32.34 -13.86
N GLN A 151 2.63 32.46 -12.77
CA GLN A 151 3.11 33.75 -12.27
C GLN A 151 4.01 34.45 -13.29
N ASP A 152 4.93 33.73 -13.92
CA ASP A 152 5.81 34.27 -14.95
C ASP A 152 5.00 34.74 -16.18
N GLU A 153 3.98 33.99 -16.59
CA GLU A 153 3.10 34.34 -17.71
C GLU A 153 2.23 35.57 -17.41
N VAL A 154 1.64 35.64 -16.21
CA VAL A 154 0.90 36.83 -15.75
C VAL A 154 1.80 38.06 -15.79
N THR A 155 3.03 37.95 -15.28
CA THR A 155 3.99 39.06 -15.26
C THR A 155 4.31 39.53 -16.68
N LYS A 156 4.53 38.58 -17.61
CA LYS A 156 4.79 38.87 -19.02
C LYS A 156 3.61 39.57 -19.70
N LEU A 157 2.38 39.13 -19.42
CA LEU A 157 1.17 39.76 -19.95
C LEU A 157 0.95 41.16 -19.35
N SER A 158 1.19 41.35 -18.06
CA SER A 158 1.12 42.67 -17.41
C SER A 158 2.08 43.67 -18.06
N ILE A 159 3.32 43.26 -18.36
CA ILE A 159 4.29 44.11 -19.06
C ILE A 159 3.78 44.49 -20.47
N LYS A 160 3.22 43.52 -21.21
CA LYS A 160 2.63 43.81 -22.54
C LYS A 160 1.48 44.81 -22.45
N ILE A 161 0.60 44.68 -21.46
CA ILE A 161 -0.52 45.62 -21.26
C ILE A 161 0.01 47.03 -20.98
N ILE A 162 1.01 47.17 -20.10
CA ILE A 162 1.63 48.47 -19.79
C ILE A 162 2.20 49.11 -21.05
N ASN A 163 2.91 48.34 -21.88
CA ASN A 163 3.49 48.85 -23.13
C ASN A 163 2.41 49.25 -24.14
N ASN A 164 1.35 48.44 -24.29
CA ASN A 164 0.24 48.76 -25.18
C ASN A 164 -0.49 50.04 -24.74
N ASN A 165 -0.68 50.23 -23.43
CA ASN A 165 -1.30 51.45 -22.90
C ASN A 165 -0.46 52.69 -23.21
N LYS A 166 0.87 52.62 -23.10
CA LYS A 166 1.76 53.72 -23.52
C LYS A 166 1.62 54.05 -25.00
N ILE A 167 1.53 53.02 -25.85
CA ILE A 167 1.31 53.21 -27.29
C ILE A 167 -0.04 53.89 -27.54
N ILE A 168 -1.11 53.46 -26.85
CA ILE A 168 -2.42 54.09 -26.97
C ILE A 168 -2.38 55.56 -26.54
N GLU A 169 -1.68 55.90 -25.46
CA GLU A 169 -1.53 57.30 -25.04
C GLU A 169 -0.77 58.14 -26.06
N LEU A 170 0.29 57.60 -26.67
CA LEU A 170 1.02 58.29 -27.74
C LEU A 170 0.12 58.52 -28.96
N LEU A 171 -0.60 57.49 -29.40
CA LEU A 171 -1.51 57.60 -30.55
C LEU A 171 -2.65 58.59 -30.29
N LYS A 172 -3.14 58.70 -29.06
CA LYS A 172 -4.14 59.71 -28.68
C LYS A 172 -3.58 61.13 -28.81
N LYS A 173 -2.36 61.37 -28.30
CA LYS A 173 -1.69 62.67 -28.45
C LYS A 173 -1.43 63.02 -29.91
N ASP A 174 -0.95 62.06 -30.69
CA ASP A 174 -0.71 62.28 -32.13
C ASP A 174 -2.03 62.59 -32.86
N HIS A 175 -3.12 61.92 -32.49
CA HIS A 175 -4.44 62.18 -33.06
C HIS A 175 -4.98 63.56 -32.69
N GLU A 176 -4.85 63.97 -31.42
CA GLU A 176 -5.23 65.32 -30.94
C GLU A 176 -4.43 66.40 -31.68
N ALA A 177 -3.11 66.24 -31.82
CA ALA A 177 -2.26 67.17 -32.55
C ALA A 177 -2.61 67.26 -34.04
N LEU A 178 -3.01 66.15 -34.67
CA LEU A 178 -3.48 66.16 -36.06
C LEU A 178 -4.81 66.91 -36.21
N LEU A 179 -5.72 66.79 -35.25
CA LEU A 179 -6.98 67.54 -35.26
C LEU A 179 -6.73 69.04 -35.10
N GLU A 180 -5.90 69.44 -34.13
CA GLU A 180 -5.54 70.86 -33.92
C GLU A 180 -4.90 71.50 -35.17
N ASN A 181 -3.90 70.83 -35.77
CA ASN A 181 -3.26 71.33 -36.98
C ASN A 181 -4.22 71.46 -38.17
N ASN A 182 -5.22 70.57 -38.26
CA ASN A 182 -6.18 70.60 -39.34
C ASN A 182 -7.23 71.69 -39.13
N ASP A 183 -7.69 71.88 -37.89
CA ASP A 183 -8.59 72.98 -37.51
C ASP A 183 -7.91 74.34 -37.75
N ASP A 184 -6.62 74.47 -37.39
CA ASP A 184 -5.83 75.67 -37.67
C ASP A 184 -5.73 75.96 -39.17
N TYR A 185 -5.51 74.93 -40.00
CA TYR A 185 -5.44 75.06 -41.46
C TYR A 185 -6.75 75.60 -42.06
N TYR A 186 -7.90 75.06 -41.65
CA TYR A 186 -9.20 75.53 -42.15
C TYR A 186 -9.55 76.92 -41.63
N ASN A 187 -9.19 77.26 -40.39
CA ASN A 187 -9.39 78.60 -39.84
C ASN A 187 -8.52 79.66 -40.55
N LEU A 188 -7.27 79.33 -40.86
CA LEU A 188 -6.38 80.21 -41.64
C LEU A 188 -6.93 80.46 -43.04
N LYS A 189 -7.30 79.38 -43.73
CA LYS A 189 -7.86 79.46 -45.09
C LYS A 189 -9.16 80.27 -45.14
N LEU A 190 -10.04 80.09 -44.15
CA LEU A 190 -11.28 80.87 -44.05
C LEU A 190 -11.01 82.36 -43.82
N ASN A 191 -10.01 82.70 -42.99
CA ASN A 191 -9.63 84.08 -42.76
C ASN A 191 -9.01 84.73 -44.02
N GLU A 192 -8.19 83.99 -44.77
CA GLU A 192 -7.67 84.43 -46.07
C GLU A 192 -8.81 84.72 -47.08
N GLU A 193 -9.80 83.82 -47.17
CA GLU A 193 -10.98 84.01 -48.04
C GLU A 193 -11.84 85.23 -47.63
N ILE A 194 -11.98 85.51 -46.33
CA ILE A 194 -12.72 86.69 -45.82
C ILE A 194 -11.97 87.99 -46.11
N GLU A 195 -10.63 88.01 -45.97
CA GLU A 195 -9.81 89.19 -46.28
C GLU A 195 -9.84 89.55 -47.77
N ASP A 196 -9.85 88.57 -48.66
CA ASP A 196 -9.93 88.80 -50.10
C ASP A 196 -11.29 89.37 -50.52
N HIS A 197 -12.38 88.96 -49.85
CA HIS A 197 -13.72 89.49 -50.09
C HIS A 197 -14.00 90.88 -49.51
N THR A 198 -13.21 91.34 -48.53
CA THR A 198 -13.36 92.66 -47.92
C THR A 198 -12.49 93.76 -48.56
N LYS A 199 -11.57 93.39 -49.46
CA LYS A 199 -10.68 94.31 -50.19
C LYS A 199 -11.14 94.63 -51.63
N GLN A 200 -12.28 94.11 -52.09
CA GLN A 200 -12.93 94.45 -53.39
C GLN A 200 -14.02 95.51 -53.22
#